data_AF-A0A9W9GFN4-F1
#
_entry.id   AF-A0A9W9GFN4-F1
#
_cell.length_a   1.000
_cell.length_b   1.000
_cell.length_c   1.000
_cell.angle_alpha   90.00
_cell.angle_beta   90.00
_cell.angle_gamma   90.00
#
_symmetry.space_group_name_H-M   'P 1'
#
loop_
_entity.id
_entity.type
_entity.pdbx_description
1 polymer ?
#
loop_
_entity_poly.entity_id
_entity_poly.type
_entity_poly.pdbx_seq_one_letter_code
_entity_poly.pdbx_strand_id
1 'polypeptide(L)'
;MTRQATQRPHAVTSTGRLYFLDIGLPTYPEHNGRILTCKPDGSDIRELITEIRTLPDGINVDVDHQHIYWTNMVVPSAKDGFIQRCDLSGEYVVTIIPARRILQSNWLLHESQENYTGPTEKAFCDSRPGR
;
A
#
# COMPACT_ATOMS: atom_id res chain seq x y z
N MET A 1 11.45 -48.06 18.31
CA MET A 1 11.38 -46.60 18.56
C MET A 1 11.57 -45.91 17.22
N THR A 2 10.48 -45.56 16.53
CA THR A 2 10.52 -44.98 15.19
C THR A 2 10.50 -43.46 15.31
N ARG A 3 11.54 -42.78 14.83
CA ARG A 3 11.58 -41.30 14.76
C ARG A 3 10.66 -40.84 13.63
N GLN A 4 9.59 -40.13 13.96
CA GLN A 4 8.80 -39.40 12.97
C GLN A 4 9.63 -38.22 12.44
N ALA A 5 9.70 -38.11 11.11
CA ALA A 5 10.28 -36.97 10.43
C ALA A 5 9.37 -35.75 10.62
N THR A 6 9.95 -34.64 11.05
CA THR A 6 9.30 -33.32 11.12
C THR A 6 8.85 -32.93 9.70
N GLN A 7 7.55 -32.91 9.45
CA GLN A 7 7.00 -32.32 8.22
C GLN A 7 7.37 -30.83 8.20
N ARG A 8 8.09 -30.41 7.17
CA ARG A 8 8.31 -28.99 6.85
C ARG A 8 6.93 -28.36 6.60
N PRO A 9 6.62 -27.16 7.10
CA PRO A 9 5.35 -26.54 6.81
C PRO A 9 5.20 -26.39 5.29
N HIS A 10 4.01 -26.75 4.84
CA HIS A 10 3.60 -26.86 3.45
C HIS A 10 4.07 -25.66 2.63
N ALA A 11 4.81 -25.93 1.54
CA ALA A 11 4.99 -24.97 0.46
C ALA A 11 3.63 -24.80 -0.23
N VAL A 12 2.76 -23.99 0.37
CA VAL A 12 1.60 -23.46 -0.31
C VAL A 12 2.16 -22.49 -1.34
N THR A 13 2.09 -22.85 -2.62
CA THR A 13 2.25 -21.88 -3.71
C THR A 13 1.10 -20.89 -3.59
N SER A 14 1.27 -19.88 -2.75
CA SER A 14 0.37 -18.75 -2.71
C SER A 14 0.48 -18.03 -4.03
N THR A 15 -0.59 -18.08 -4.83
CA THR A 15 -0.69 -17.45 -6.15
C THR A 15 -0.80 -15.93 -6.05
N GLY A 16 -0.93 -15.38 -4.85
CA GLY A 16 -0.97 -13.94 -4.60
C GLY A 16 0.41 -13.29 -4.56
N ARG A 17 0.44 -11.97 -4.51
CA ARG A 17 1.64 -11.17 -4.26
C ARG A 17 1.43 -10.28 -3.05
N LEU A 18 2.50 -10.05 -2.29
CA LEU A 18 2.55 -9.00 -1.28
C LEU A 18 2.90 -7.69 -1.96
N TYR A 19 2.32 -6.59 -1.49
CA TYR A 19 2.67 -5.23 -1.86
C TYR A 19 3.04 -4.48 -0.58
N PHE A 20 4.18 -3.83 -0.59
CA PHE A 20 4.68 -3.13 0.59
C PHE A 20 5.38 -1.84 0.20
N LEU A 21 5.39 -0.93 1.16
CA LEU A 21 5.82 0.44 1.01
C LEU A 21 7.14 0.63 1.74
N ASP A 22 8.09 1.28 1.07
CA ASP A 22 9.30 1.82 1.66
C ASP A 22 9.21 3.35 1.58
N ILE A 23 9.24 4.01 2.74
CA ILE A 23 9.12 5.47 2.83
C ILE A 23 10.41 6.20 2.39
N GLY A 24 11.56 5.53 2.34
CA GLY A 24 12.82 6.15 1.92
C GLY A 24 13.33 7.25 2.88
N LEU A 25 13.07 7.12 4.19
CA LEU A 25 13.52 8.07 5.21
C LEU A 25 15.06 8.20 5.38
N PRO A 26 15.90 7.15 5.26
CA PRO A 26 17.33 7.30 5.55
C PRO A 26 18.08 8.18 4.53
N THR A 27 17.45 8.59 3.43
CA THR A 27 18.07 9.40 2.37
C THR A 27 17.74 10.89 2.45
N TYR A 28 17.19 11.41 3.56
CA TYR A 28 16.89 12.85 3.73
C TYR A 28 18.11 13.75 3.44
N PRO A 29 17.96 14.85 2.67
CA PRO A 29 16.72 15.43 2.14
C PRO A 29 16.19 14.79 0.84
N GLU A 30 16.91 13.83 0.25
CA GLU A 30 16.54 13.16 -1.00
C GLU A 30 15.66 11.93 -0.72
N HIS A 31 14.38 12.15 -0.44
CA HIS A 31 13.42 11.06 -0.26
C HIS A 31 13.37 10.14 -1.49
N ASN A 32 13.58 8.84 -1.27
CA ASN A 32 13.45 7.81 -2.29
C ASN A 32 12.44 6.75 -1.84
N GLY A 33 11.18 7.16 -1.71
CA GLY A 33 10.09 6.24 -1.41
C GLY A 33 9.83 5.28 -2.56
N ARG A 34 9.40 4.06 -2.25
CA ARG A 34 9.18 2.98 -3.21
C ARG A 34 7.94 2.17 -2.86
N ILE A 35 7.31 1.62 -3.89
CA ILE A 35 6.32 0.55 -3.76
C ILE A 35 6.94 -0.71 -4.37
N LEU A 36 6.97 -1.78 -3.59
CA LEU A 36 7.55 -3.05 -3.97
C LEU A 36 6.51 -4.16 -3.92
N THR A 37 6.80 -5.25 -4.64
CA THR A 37 6.01 -6.47 -4.59
C THR A 37 6.88 -7.71 -4.54
N CYS A 38 6.46 -8.74 -3.82
CA CYS A 38 7.11 -10.04 -3.79
C CYS A 38 6.09 -11.17 -3.69
N LYS A 39 6.56 -12.40 -3.86
CA LYS A 39 5.76 -13.57 -3.50
C LYS A 39 5.63 -13.67 -1.96
N PRO A 40 4.60 -14.32 -1.43
CA PRO A 40 4.40 -14.46 0.02
C PRO A 40 5.51 -15.24 0.74
N ASP A 41 6.33 -16.01 0.01
CA ASP A 41 7.55 -16.64 0.53
C ASP A 41 8.76 -15.69 0.60
N GLY A 42 8.58 -14.42 0.25
CA GLY A 42 9.61 -13.39 0.20
C GLY A 42 10.47 -13.40 -1.07
N SER A 43 10.26 -14.34 -1.99
CA SER A 43 11.01 -14.41 -3.24
C SER A 43 10.45 -13.48 -4.33
N ASP A 44 11.20 -13.28 -5.41
CA ASP A 44 10.77 -12.50 -6.58
C ASP A 44 10.34 -11.06 -6.22
N ILE A 45 11.17 -10.38 -5.41
CA ILE A 45 11.01 -8.96 -5.08
C ILE A 45 11.20 -8.11 -6.34
N ARG A 46 10.29 -7.18 -6.56
CA ARG A 46 10.29 -6.22 -7.68
C ARG A 46 9.93 -4.84 -7.16
N GLU A 47 10.61 -3.83 -7.68
CA GLU A 47 10.23 -2.43 -7.51
C GLU A 47 9.16 -2.10 -8.56
N LEU A 48 8.00 -1.60 -8.13
CA LEU A 48 6.91 -1.20 -9.02
C LEU A 48 6.92 0.31 -9.27
N ILE A 49 7.09 1.07 -8.19
CA ILE A 49 7.23 2.52 -8.24
C ILE A 49 8.50 2.87 -7.46
N THR A 50 9.32 3.75 -8.03
CA THR A 50 10.54 4.26 -7.41
C THR A 50 10.52 5.78 -7.37
N GLU A 51 11.49 6.37 -6.65
CA GLU A 51 11.70 7.82 -6.60
C GLU A 51 10.48 8.63 -6.12
N ILE A 52 9.67 8.05 -5.22
CA ILE A 52 8.56 8.77 -4.60
C ILE A 52 9.13 9.77 -3.60
N ARG A 53 9.11 11.06 -3.96
CA ARG A 53 9.69 12.16 -3.16
C ARG A 53 8.74 12.77 -2.13
N THR A 54 7.57 12.17 -1.94
CA THR A 54 6.44 12.74 -1.21
C THR A 54 6.03 11.92 0.01
N LEU A 55 7.01 11.30 0.67
CA LEU A 55 6.87 10.44 1.86
C LEU A 55 5.60 9.56 1.78
N PRO A 56 5.64 8.48 0.98
CA PRO A 56 4.53 7.57 0.96
C PRO A 56 4.36 6.95 2.35
N ASP A 57 3.13 6.84 2.85
CA ASP A 57 2.85 6.48 4.25
C ASP A 57 1.94 5.25 4.36
N GLY A 58 0.80 5.25 3.67
CA GLY A 58 -0.15 4.14 3.62
C GLY A 58 -0.29 3.56 2.21
N ILE A 59 -0.59 2.25 2.13
CA ILE A 59 -0.83 1.52 0.87
C ILE A 59 -2.06 0.61 0.99
N ASN A 60 -2.83 0.48 -0.08
CA ASN A 60 -3.95 -0.46 -0.21
C ASN A 60 -3.97 -1.04 -1.64
N VAL A 61 -4.46 -2.28 -1.78
CA VAL A 61 -4.57 -2.98 -3.06
C VAL A 61 -6.02 -3.40 -3.28
N ASP A 62 -6.55 -3.03 -4.43
CA ASP A 62 -7.85 -3.46 -4.95
C ASP A 62 -7.62 -4.48 -6.06
N VAL A 63 -7.76 -5.76 -5.73
CA VAL A 63 -7.55 -6.83 -6.70
C VAL A 63 -8.70 -6.88 -7.71
N ASP A 64 -9.93 -6.58 -7.31
CA ASP A 64 -11.10 -6.66 -8.20
C ASP A 64 -11.01 -5.62 -9.33
N HIS A 65 -10.51 -4.42 -9.02
CA HIS A 65 -10.33 -3.34 -9.99
C HIS A 65 -8.88 -3.17 -10.45
N GLN A 66 -7.98 -4.08 -10.04
CA GLN A 66 -6.57 -4.12 -10.48
C GLN A 66 -5.78 -2.83 -10.17
N HIS A 67 -6.00 -2.21 -9.01
CA HIS A 67 -5.37 -0.94 -8.64
C HIS A 67 -4.64 -0.99 -7.30
N ILE A 68 -3.49 -0.30 -7.22
CA ILE A 68 -2.75 -0.02 -5.99
C ILE A 68 -2.96 1.45 -5.65
N TYR A 69 -3.28 1.76 -4.40
CA TYR A 69 -3.49 3.11 -3.88
C TYR A 69 -2.46 3.40 -2.80
N TRP A 70 -1.93 4.61 -2.75
CA TRP A 70 -1.08 5.05 -1.64
C TRP A 70 -1.32 6.51 -1.27
N THR A 71 -1.10 6.82 -0.01
CA THR A 71 -1.09 8.18 0.51
C THR A 71 0.30 8.75 0.41
N ASN A 72 0.38 10.04 0.08
CA ASN A 72 1.60 10.82 0.04
C ASN A 72 1.48 11.96 1.06
N MET A 73 2.54 12.19 1.82
CA MET A 73 2.66 13.25 2.80
C MET A 73 3.86 14.11 2.43
N VAL A 74 3.68 15.31 1.84
CA VAL A 74 4.87 16.10 1.45
C VAL A 74 5.56 16.66 2.69
N VAL A 75 4.79 17.10 3.68
CA VAL A 75 5.30 17.44 5.01
C VAL A 75 4.42 16.74 6.05
N PRO A 76 4.98 15.93 6.98
CA PRO A 76 4.19 15.19 7.95
C PRO A 76 3.23 16.07 8.76
N SER A 77 3.60 17.33 9.02
CA SER A 77 2.79 18.32 9.75
C SER A 77 1.88 19.20 8.89
N ALA A 78 1.94 19.09 7.55
CA ALA A 78 1.16 19.93 6.66
C ALA A 78 -0.11 19.24 6.15
N LYS A 79 -1.02 20.07 5.64
CA LYS A 79 -2.32 19.69 5.05
C LYS A 79 -2.21 19.44 3.54
N ASP A 80 -1.09 18.88 3.10
CA ASP A 80 -0.75 18.70 1.69
C ASP A 80 -0.86 17.25 1.23
N GLY A 81 -1.47 16.38 2.04
CA GLY A 81 -1.68 14.99 1.72
C GLY A 81 -2.51 14.79 0.46
N PHE A 82 -2.11 13.83 -0.37
CA PHE A 82 -2.80 13.45 -1.60
C PHE A 82 -2.74 11.93 -1.81
N ILE A 83 -3.70 11.38 -2.56
CA ILE A 83 -3.70 9.95 -2.90
C ILE A 83 -3.43 9.78 -4.38
N GLN A 84 -2.53 8.86 -4.67
CA GLN A 84 -2.28 8.35 -6.00
C GLN A 84 -2.71 6.90 -6.11
N ARG A 85 -2.94 6.48 -7.34
CA ARG A 85 -3.09 5.08 -7.68
C ARG A 85 -2.30 4.73 -8.93
N CYS A 86 -2.01 3.45 -9.10
CA CYS A 86 -1.49 2.85 -10.33
C CYS A 86 -2.17 1.49 -10.54
N ASP A 87 -1.93 0.88 -11.69
CA ASP A 87 -2.36 -0.49 -11.93
C ASP A 87 -1.45 -1.49 -11.19
N LEU A 88 -1.84 -2.76 -11.09
CA LEU A 88 -1.03 -3.78 -10.37
C LEU A 88 0.39 -3.98 -10.93
N SER A 89 0.65 -3.51 -12.16
CA SER A 89 1.97 -3.50 -12.80
C SER A 89 2.86 -2.35 -12.33
N GLY A 90 2.33 -1.35 -11.63
CA GLY A 90 3.01 -0.09 -11.33
C GLY A 90 2.84 0.98 -12.42
N GLU A 91 2.12 0.70 -13.50
CA GLU A 91 1.90 1.67 -14.58
C GLU A 91 0.69 2.57 -14.32
N TYR A 92 0.55 3.63 -15.13
CA TYR A 92 -0.60 4.55 -15.11
C TYR A 92 -0.83 5.24 -13.75
N VAL A 93 0.26 5.77 -13.18
CA VAL A 93 0.18 6.57 -11.96
C VAL A 93 -0.71 7.80 -12.19
N VAL A 94 -1.78 7.92 -11.40
CA VAL A 94 -2.70 9.07 -11.43
C VAL A 94 -3.01 9.55 -10.02
N THR A 95 -3.13 10.87 -9.86
CA THR A 95 -3.62 11.48 -8.62
C THR A 95 -5.14 11.45 -8.61
N ILE A 96 -5.73 10.75 -7.64
CA ILE A 96 -7.19 10.62 -7.51
C ILE A 96 -7.78 11.57 -6.47
N ILE A 97 -6.99 11.93 -5.46
CA ILE A 97 -7.36 12.96 -4.48
C ILE A 97 -6.22 13.97 -4.44
N PRO A 98 -6.44 15.23 -4.88
CA PRO A 98 -5.38 16.23 -4.91
C PRO A 98 -5.01 16.74 -3.51
N ALA A 99 -3.80 17.26 -3.40
CA ALA A 99 -3.31 17.95 -2.21
C ALA A 99 -4.29 19.08 -1.84
N ARG A 100 -4.73 19.10 -0.58
CA ARG A 100 -5.75 19.97 0.07
C ARG A 100 -6.97 19.22 0.63
N ARG A 101 -7.16 17.95 0.30
CA ARG A 101 -8.30 17.17 0.82
C ARG A 101 -7.94 16.29 2.03
N ILE A 102 -6.68 15.88 2.19
CA ILE A 102 -6.28 14.88 3.19
C ILE A 102 -5.47 15.57 4.29
N LEU A 103 -5.93 15.43 5.53
CA LEU A 103 -5.24 15.88 6.73
C LEU A 103 -4.75 14.62 7.44
N GLN A 104 -3.42 14.45 7.53
CA GLN A 104 -2.68 13.41 8.27
C GLN A 104 -3.28 11.98 8.30
N SER A 105 -2.68 11.07 7.53
CA SER A 105 -3.07 9.66 7.48
C SER A 105 -2.63 8.88 8.73
N ASN A 106 -3.55 8.14 9.35
CA ASN A 106 -3.23 6.97 10.14
C ASN A 106 -4.31 5.88 9.91
N TRP A 107 -3.88 4.77 9.31
CA TRP A 107 -4.60 3.51 9.03
C TRP A 107 -5.65 3.46 7.89
N LEU A 108 -5.42 2.52 6.96
CA LEU A 108 -6.37 2.06 5.93
C LEU A 108 -7.02 0.75 6.40
N LEU A 109 -8.35 0.71 6.51
CA LEU A 109 -9.10 -0.53 6.65
C LEU A 109 -9.62 -0.97 5.27
N HIS A 110 -9.46 -2.25 4.96
CA HIS A 110 -10.14 -2.92 3.85
C HIS A 110 -11.37 -3.62 4.42
N GLU A 111 -12.56 -3.29 3.92
CA GLU A 111 -13.78 -4.05 4.21
C GLU A 111 -14.22 -4.73 2.91
N SER A 112 -14.04 -6.05 2.84
CA SER A 112 -14.64 -6.89 1.81
C SER A 112 -16.04 -7.28 2.27
N GLN A 113 -17.10 -6.76 1.62
CA GLN A 113 -18.47 -7.21 1.87
C GLN A 113 -18.88 -8.17 0.76
N GLU A 114 -19.03 -9.47 1.08
CA GLU A 114 -19.44 -10.54 0.15
C GLU A 114 -20.86 -10.37 -0.45
N ASN A 115 -21.58 -9.26 -0.23
CA ASN A 115 -22.96 -9.10 -0.73
C ASN A 115 -23.42 -7.63 -0.95
N TYR A 116 -22.53 -6.70 -1.32
CA TYR A 116 -22.93 -5.31 -1.59
C TYR A 116 -23.05 -5.00 -3.09
N THR A 117 -24.22 -4.55 -3.56
CA THR A 117 -24.50 -4.16 -4.96
C THR A 117 -24.50 -2.64 -5.17
N GLY A 118 -23.99 -1.86 -4.21
CA GLY A 118 -23.79 -0.41 -4.35
C GLY A 118 -22.37 -0.06 -4.84
N PRO A 119 -22.10 1.21 -5.22
CA PRO A 119 -20.76 1.63 -5.61
C PRO A 119 -19.77 1.37 -4.46
N THR A 120 -18.64 0.74 -4.78
CA THR A 120 -17.54 0.43 -3.86
C THR A 120 -16.90 1.71 -3.35
N GLU A 121 -17.42 2.25 -2.25
CA GLU A 121 -16.85 3.43 -1.60
C GLU A 121 -15.63 3.00 -0.77
N LYS A 122 -14.42 3.28 -1.26
CA LYS A 122 -13.18 3.06 -0.52
C LYS A 122 -13.09 4.11 0.58
N ALA A 123 -13.37 3.72 1.83
CA ALA A 123 -13.26 4.62 2.96
C ALA A 123 -11.79 4.90 3.31
N PHE A 124 -11.40 6.17 3.27
CA PHE A 124 -10.14 6.67 3.84
C PHE A 124 -10.49 7.34 5.17
N CYS A 125 -9.93 6.85 6.29
CA CYS A 125 -10.15 7.47 7.60
C CYS A 125 -9.19 8.64 7.83
N ASP A 126 -9.77 9.83 8.09
CA ASP A 126 -9.10 11.05 8.55
C ASP A 126 -9.18 11.10 10.08
N SER A 127 -8.04 11.02 10.76
CA SER A 127 -7.98 11.22 12.22
C SER A 127 -8.01 12.70 12.53
N ARG A 128 -9.19 13.23 12.83
CA ARG A 128 -9.33 14.57 13.43
C ARG A 128 -8.57 14.58 14.77
N PRO A 129 -7.69 15.55 15.04
CA PRO A 129 -7.31 15.81 16.42
C PRO A 129 -8.58 16.24 17.18
N GLY A 130 -8.91 15.50 18.24
CA GLY A 130 -9.96 15.85 19.17
C GLY A 130 -9.76 17.28 19.70
N ARG A 131 -10.86 18.00 19.86
CA ARG A 131 -10.89 19.33 20.50
C ARG A 131 -10.29 19.27 21.90
#